data_AF-A0A258L0C0-F1
#
_entry.id   AF-A0A258L0C0-F1
#
_cell.length_a   1.000
_cell.length_b   1.000
_cell.length_c   1.000
_cell.angle_alpha   90.00
_cell.angle_beta   90.00
_cell.angle_gamma   90.00
#
_symmetry.space_group_name_H-M   'P 1'
#
loop_
_entity.id
_entity.type
_entity.pdbx_description
1 polymer ?
#
loop_
_entity_poly.entity_id
_entity_poly.type
_entity_poly.pdbx_seq_one_letter_code
_entity_poly.pdbx_strand_id
1 'polypeptide(L)'
;MKHIVLSSHFGERALVKGARSGEYFSIIELLDAGVDVHAENDLALWNAVDTNFLLLAQALIKAGADVNACDGRALLTAADHANEDMASLLIRSGAKVDAQDYAALRAAAMHVASGKGKVFDVILNAALKERAPVGLASTVQAPAPDRS
;
A
#
# COMPACT_ATOMS: atom_id res chain seq x y z
N MET A 1 -35.27 6.37 3.54
CA MET A 1 -35.08 5.41 4.64
C MET A 1 -34.00 4.36 4.31
N LYS A 2 -32.81 4.74 3.80
CA LYS A 2 -31.70 3.80 3.55
C LYS A 2 -30.56 3.88 4.57
N HIS A 3 -30.58 4.87 5.47
CA HIS A 3 -29.43 5.25 6.32
C HIS A 3 -29.31 4.51 7.66
N ILE A 4 -30.30 3.72 8.10
CA ILE A 4 -30.34 3.22 9.50
C ILE A 4 -29.87 1.76 9.67
N VAL A 5 -29.84 0.95 8.61
CA VAL A 5 -29.66 -0.51 8.78
C VAL A 5 -28.21 -0.99 8.64
N LEU A 6 -27.30 -0.21 8.02
CA LEU A 6 -25.95 -0.69 7.68
C LEU A 6 -24.80 -0.06 8.44
N SER A 7 -25.04 0.94 9.29
CA SER A 7 -24.05 1.46 10.27
C SER A 7 -23.82 0.49 11.46
N SER A 8 -24.12 -0.79 11.27
CA SER A 8 -24.00 -1.81 12.30
C SER A 8 -22.75 -2.64 12.07
N HIS A 9 -22.21 -3.18 13.17
CA HIS A 9 -21.14 -4.20 13.17
C HIS A 9 -21.39 -5.37 12.18
N PHE A 10 -22.64 -5.59 11.75
CA PHE A 10 -22.97 -6.55 10.70
C PHE A 10 -22.53 -6.09 9.30
N GLY A 11 -22.73 -4.82 8.93
CA GLY A 11 -22.30 -4.26 7.66
C GLY A 11 -20.78 -4.21 7.53
N GLU A 12 -20.10 -3.82 8.60
CA GLU A 12 -18.62 -3.82 8.72
C GLU A 12 -18.04 -5.23 8.53
N ARG A 13 -18.59 -6.23 9.22
CA ARG A 13 -18.18 -7.63 9.06
C ARG A 13 -18.48 -8.18 7.67
N ALA A 14 -19.58 -7.75 7.05
CA ALA A 14 -19.90 -8.13 5.68
C ALA A 14 -18.89 -7.53 4.70
N LEU A 15 -18.44 -6.29 4.92
CA LEU A 15 -17.39 -5.64 4.13
C LEU A 15 -16.06 -6.42 4.23
N VAL A 16 -15.60 -6.69 5.45
CA VAL A 16 -14.36 -7.45 5.69
C VAL A 16 -14.43 -8.86 5.09
N LYS A 17 -15.56 -9.57 5.29
CA LYS A 17 -15.75 -10.93 4.78
C LYS A 17 -15.85 -10.97 3.26
N GLY A 18 -16.60 -10.05 2.66
CA GLY A 18 -16.74 -9.92 1.21
C GLY A 18 -15.40 -9.65 0.55
N ALA A 19 -14.58 -8.77 1.15
CA ALA A 19 -13.24 -8.49 0.66
C ALA A 19 -12.35 -9.74 0.62
N ARG A 20 -12.52 -10.63 1.61
CA ARG A 20 -11.81 -11.92 1.64
C ARG A 20 -12.36 -12.95 0.65
N SER A 21 -13.66 -12.93 0.33
CA SER A 21 -14.27 -13.88 -0.62
C SER A 21 -14.24 -13.43 -2.09
N GLY A 22 -13.88 -12.18 -2.37
CA GLY A 22 -13.83 -11.63 -3.73
C GLY A 22 -15.20 -11.30 -4.32
N GLU A 23 -16.22 -11.14 -3.49
CA GLU A 23 -17.58 -10.80 -3.93
C GLU A 23 -17.71 -9.29 -4.21
N TYR A 24 -17.25 -8.87 -5.38
CA TYR A 24 -17.14 -7.45 -5.76
C TYR A 24 -18.46 -6.67 -5.76
N PHE A 25 -19.53 -7.22 -6.34
CA PHE A 25 -20.80 -6.52 -6.49
C PHE A 25 -21.44 -6.17 -5.14
N SER A 26 -21.35 -7.06 -4.16
CA SER A 26 -21.89 -6.83 -2.83
C SER A 26 -21.07 -5.81 -2.05
N ILE A 27 -19.75 -5.73 -2.26
CA ILE A 27 -18.91 -4.73 -1.59
C ILE A 27 -19.15 -3.32 -2.12
N ILE A 28 -19.28 -3.12 -3.42
CA ILE A 28 -19.59 -1.80 -3.97
C ILE A 28 -20.93 -1.29 -3.45
N GLU A 29 -21.95 -2.17 -3.38
CA GLU A 29 -23.24 -1.81 -2.77
C GLU A 29 -23.14 -1.46 -1.28
N LEU A 30 -22.28 -2.15 -0.53
CA LEU A 30 -22.02 -1.84 0.89
C LEU A 30 -21.29 -0.50 1.06
N LEU A 31 -20.32 -0.19 0.20
CA LEU A 31 -19.63 1.10 0.21
C LEU A 31 -20.59 2.24 -0.18
N ASP A 32 -21.42 2.04 -1.20
CA ASP A 32 -22.46 3.00 -1.60
C ASP A 32 -23.53 3.20 -0.52
N ALA A 33 -23.73 2.21 0.35
CA ALA A 33 -24.60 2.30 1.51
C ALA A 33 -23.99 3.05 2.70
N GLY A 34 -22.74 3.49 2.61
CA GLY A 34 -22.04 4.25 3.64
C GLY A 34 -21.56 3.40 4.82
N VAL A 35 -21.23 2.12 4.58
CA VAL A 35 -20.52 1.31 5.58
C VAL A 35 -19.16 1.94 5.87
N ASP A 36 -18.76 1.92 7.14
CA ASP A 36 -17.47 2.44 7.56
C ASP A 36 -16.33 1.62 6.92
N VAL A 37 -15.55 2.28 6.08
CA VAL A 37 -14.40 1.69 5.38
C VAL A 37 -13.26 1.38 6.36
N HIS A 38 -13.19 2.11 7.47
CA HIS A 38 -12.14 2.01 8.49
C HIS A 38 -12.38 0.87 9.50
N ALA A 39 -13.45 0.11 9.32
CA ALA A 39 -13.77 -1.03 10.17
C ALA A 39 -12.59 -2.00 10.31
N GLU A 40 -12.37 -2.44 11.55
CA GLU A 40 -11.25 -3.32 11.90
C GLU A 40 -9.88 -2.80 11.45
N ASN A 41 -9.64 -1.49 11.49
CA ASN A 41 -8.36 -0.85 11.08
C ASN A 41 -8.08 -1.05 9.58
N ASP A 42 -9.06 -0.71 8.74
CA ASP A 42 -9.02 -0.83 7.27
C ASP A 42 -8.63 -2.24 6.79
N LEU A 43 -8.98 -3.28 7.55
CA LEU A 43 -8.66 -4.68 7.25
C LEU A 43 -9.23 -5.12 5.90
N ALA A 44 -10.33 -4.51 5.45
CA ALA A 44 -10.90 -4.73 4.13
C ALA A 44 -9.90 -4.41 3.01
N LEU A 45 -9.11 -3.34 3.14
CA LEU A 45 -8.09 -2.99 2.15
C LEU A 45 -6.96 -4.02 2.15
N TRP A 46 -6.49 -4.42 3.33
CA TRP A 46 -5.47 -5.46 3.42
C TRP A 46 -5.95 -6.79 2.81
N ASN A 47 -7.18 -7.23 3.11
CA ASN A 47 -7.76 -8.43 2.51
C ASN A 47 -7.84 -8.34 0.98
N ALA A 48 -8.21 -7.18 0.43
CA ALA A 48 -8.22 -6.97 -1.02
C ALA A 48 -6.80 -7.10 -1.62
N VAL A 49 -5.78 -6.64 -0.90
CA VAL A 49 -4.38 -6.77 -1.34
C VAL A 49 -3.86 -8.20 -1.20
N ASP A 50 -4.17 -8.88 -0.10
CA ASP A 50 -3.79 -10.27 0.17
C ASP A 50 -4.44 -11.24 -0.83
N THR A 51 -5.69 -10.99 -1.21
CA THR A 51 -6.39 -11.75 -2.27
C THR A 51 -6.03 -11.29 -3.69
N ASN A 52 -5.12 -10.32 -3.82
CA ASN A 52 -4.66 -9.75 -5.08
C ASN A 52 -5.77 -9.07 -5.93
N PHE A 53 -6.82 -8.58 -5.28
CA PHE A 53 -7.98 -7.98 -5.92
C PHE A 53 -7.81 -6.47 -6.15
N LEU A 54 -7.20 -6.11 -7.29
CA LEU A 54 -6.88 -4.73 -7.64
C LEU A 54 -8.08 -3.78 -7.70
N LEU A 55 -9.20 -4.17 -8.34
CA LEU A 55 -10.38 -3.29 -8.48
C LEU A 55 -11.04 -3.00 -7.12
N LEU A 56 -11.08 -3.98 -6.24
CA LEU A 56 -11.60 -3.80 -4.89
C LEU A 56 -10.69 -2.88 -4.08
N ALA A 57 -9.38 -3.06 -4.13
CA ALA A 57 -8.43 -2.15 -3.48
C ALA A 57 -8.61 -0.70 -3.98
N GLN A 58 -8.81 -0.50 -5.29
CA GLN A 58 -9.12 0.84 -5.84
C GLN A 58 -10.41 1.42 -5.28
N ALA A 59 -11.47 0.61 -5.14
CA ALA A 59 -12.74 1.07 -4.61
C ALA A 59 -12.63 1.47 -3.13
N LEU A 60 -11.95 0.66 -2.32
CA LEU A 60 -11.73 0.92 -0.90
C LEU A 60 -10.88 2.18 -0.67
N ILE A 61 -9.79 2.35 -1.43
CA ILE A 61 -8.97 3.57 -1.39
C ILE A 61 -9.78 4.80 -1.80
N LYS A 62 -10.61 4.69 -2.84
CA LYS A 62 -11.52 5.79 -3.24
C LYS A 62 -12.57 6.11 -2.18
N ALA A 63 -13.00 5.11 -1.43
CA ALA A 63 -13.91 5.27 -0.30
C ALA A 63 -13.24 5.86 0.96
N GLY A 64 -11.91 6.04 0.94
CA GLY A 64 -11.16 6.70 2.00
C GLY A 64 -10.31 5.78 2.87
N ALA A 65 -10.21 4.47 2.56
CA ALA A 65 -9.42 3.53 3.34
C ALA A 65 -7.98 4.02 3.57
N ASP A 66 -7.46 3.91 4.79
CA ASP A 66 -6.06 4.26 5.07
C ASP A 66 -5.12 3.21 4.49
N VAL A 67 -4.35 3.62 3.50
CA VAL A 67 -3.38 2.77 2.80
C VAL A 67 -2.21 2.31 3.70
N ASN A 68 -2.00 2.99 4.83
CA ASN A 68 -0.95 2.69 5.80
C ASN A 68 -1.47 1.95 7.04
N ALA A 69 -2.76 1.61 7.08
CA ALA A 69 -3.33 0.84 8.17
C ALA A 69 -2.68 -0.55 8.30
N CYS A 70 -2.95 -1.23 9.41
CA CYS A 70 -2.33 -2.53 9.73
C CYS A 70 -0.79 -2.51 9.61
N ASP A 71 -0.15 -1.45 10.11
CA ASP A 71 1.31 -1.25 10.10
C ASP A 71 1.92 -1.24 8.69
N GLY A 72 1.21 -0.71 7.68
CA GLY A 72 1.70 -0.64 6.31
C GLY A 72 1.80 -2.00 5.59
N ARG A 73 1.23 -3.07 6.16
CA ARG A 73 1.31 -4.44 5.63
C ARG A 73 0.84 -4.59 4.19
N ALA A 74 -0.10 -3.77 3.74
CA ALA A 74 -0.62 -3.82 2.37
C ALA A 74 0.50 -3.73 1.32
N LEU A 75 1.45 -2.81 1.48
CA LEU A 75 2.52 -2.63 0.49
C LEU A 75 3.51 -3.82 0.49
N LEU A 76 3.84 -4.33 1.68
CA LEU A 76 4.67 -5.52 1.85
C LEU A 76 4.03 -6.75 1.18
N THR A 77 2.74 -7.00 1.43
CA THR A 77 2.00 -8.12 0.83
C THR A 77 1.93 -8.01 -0.70
N ALA A 78 1.69 -6.81 -1.25
CA ALA A 78 1.72 -6.60 -2.70
C ALA A 78 3.10 -6.91 -3.31
N ALA A 79 4.17 -6.55 -2.61
CA ALA A 79 5.54 -6.85 -3.01
C ALA A 79 5.86 -8.35 -2.92
N ASP A 80 5.36 -9.04 -1.89
CA ASP A 80 5.52 -10.48 -1.73
C ASP A 80 4.83 -11.27 -2.85
N HIS A 81 3.68 -10.80 -3.31
CA HIS A 81 2.95 -11.33 -4.48
C HIS A 81 3.57 -10.94 -5.83
N ALA A 82 4.61 -10.11 -5.85
CA ALA A 82 5.18 -9.54 -7.08
C ALA A 82 4.15 -8.78 -7.94
N ASN A 83 3.08 -8.23 -7.34
CA ASN A 83 2.06 -7.51 -8.08
C ASN A 83 2.43 -6.03 -8.22
N GLU A 84 3.02 -5.69 -9.37
CA GLU A 84 3.42 -4.34 -9.74
C GLU A 84 2.26 -3.33 -9.75
N ASP A 85 1.09 -3.72 -10.27
CA ASP A 85 -0.07 -2.83 -10.39
C ASP A 85 -0.64 -2.49 -9.00
N MET A 86 -0.70 -3.49 -8.12
CA MET A 86 -1.15 -3.30 -6.74
C MET A 86 -0.16 -2.44 -5.95
N ALA A 87 1.14 -2.74 -6.03
CA ALA A 87 2.16 -1.93 -5.37
C ALA A 87 2.14 -0.47 -5.87
N SER A 88 2.01 -0.29 -7.18
CA SER A 88 1.91 1.05 -7.80
C SER A 88 0.65 1.79 -7.36
N LEU A 89 -0.49 1.10 -7.22
CA LEU A 89 -1.71 1.69 -6.69
C LEU A 89 -1.52 2.19 -5.26
N LEU A 90 -0.98 1.35 -4.38
CA LEU A 90 -0.75 1.68 -2.97
C LEU A 90 0.22 2.87 -2.83
N ILE A 91 1.34 2.85 -3.55
CA ILE A 91 2.33 3.95 -3.55
C ILE A 91 1.71 5.26 -4.04
N ARG A 92 0.98 5.25 -5.16
CA ARG A 92 0.31 6.46 -5.66
C ARG A 92 -0.74 7.00 -4.70
N SER A 93 -1.26 6.14 -3.82
CA SER A 93 -2.25 6.47 -2.81
C SER A 93 -1.63 6.89 -1.47
N GLY A 94 -0.29 7.02 -1.40
CA GLY A 94 0.41 7.51 -0.21
C GLY A 94 0.90 6.42 0.75
N ALA A 95 1.08 5.18 0.26
CA ALA A 95 1.71 4.13 1.06
C ALA A 95 3.16 4.51 1.38
N LYS A 96 3.46 4.59 2.68
CA LYS A 96 4.78 4.89 3.20
C LYS A 96 5.69 3.71 2.97
N VAL A 97 6.89 3.98 2.47
CA VAL A 97 7.94 2.98 2.35
C VAL A 97 8.93 3.19 3.49
N ASP A 98 8.89 2.34 4.52
CA ASP A 98 9.90 2.40 5.57
C ASP A 98 11.24 1.82 5.08
N ALA A 99 12.35 2.37 5.56
CA ALA A 99 13.69 1.94 5.20
C ALA A 99 14.00 0.51 5.68
N GLN A 100 13.35 0.05 6.76
CA GLN A 100 13.46 -1.32 7.25
C GLN A 100 12.73 -2.31 6.33
N ASP A 101 11.52 -1.96 5.90
CA ASP A 101 10.73 -2.72 4.93
C ASP A 101 11.47 -2.83 3.59
N TYR A 102 12.10 -1.75 3.16
CA TYR A 102 12.97 -1.73 1.99
C TYR A 102 14.15 -2.72 2.09
N ALA A 103 14.81 -2.82 3.25
CA ALA A 103 15.93 -3.74 3.44
C ALA A 103 15.48 -5.21 3.40
N ALA A 104 14.33 -5.52 4.02
CA ALA A 104 13.73 -6.84 3.97
C ALA A 104 13.30 -7.22 2.54
N LEU A 105 12.62 -6.31 1.84
CA LEU A 105 12.23 -6.50 0.43
C LEU A 105 13.44 -6.65 -0.49
N ARG A 106 14.50 -5.88 -0.27
CA ARG A 106 15.76 -5.98 -1.03
C ARG A 106 16.46 -7.32 -0.79
N ALA A 107 16.49 -7.79 0.45
CA ALA A 107 17.05 -9.10 0.78
C ALA A 107 16.26 -10.23 0.10
N ALA A 108 14.92 -10.14 0.09
CA ALA A 108 14.06 -11.09 -0.61
C ALA A 108 14.26 -11.06 -2.14
N ALA A 109 14.44 -9.87 -2.74
CA ALA A 109 14.70 -9.70 -4.17
C ALA A 109 16.09 -10.21 -4.61
N MET A 110 17.10 -10.08 -3.74
CA MET A 110 18.48 -10.54 -4.00
C MET A 110 18.62 -12.06 -4.03
N HIS A 111 17.69 -12.82 -3.44
CA HIS A 111 17.87 -14.26 -3.26
C HIS A 111 17.47 -15.12 -4.46
N VAL A 112 16.56 -14.71 -5.35
CA VAL A 112 16.16 -15.57 -6.48
C VAL A 112 15.66 -14.77 -7.67
N ALA A 113 15.96 -15.29 -8.87
CA ALA A 113 15.29 -15.16 -10.17
C ALA A 113 13.74 -15.26 -10.14
N SER A 114 13.08 -14.45 -9.31
CA SER A 114 11.71 -14.64 -8.83
C SER A 114 10.67 -13.72 -9.48
N GLY A 115 11.03 -12.95 -10.51
CA GLY A 115 10.13 -11.96 -11.14
C GLY A 115 9.85 -10.72 -10.27
N LYS A 116 10.29 -10.70 -9.01
CA LYS A 116 10.13 -9.60 -8.05
C LYS A 116 10.97 -8.34 -8.35
N GLY A 117 11.82 -8.37 -9.37
CA GLY A 117 12.71 -7.25 -9.71
C GLY A 117 11.95 -5.96 -10.05
N LYS A 118 10.84 -6.07 -10.80
CA LYS A 118 10.07 -4.89 -11.24
C LYS A 118 9.27 -4.24 -10.12
N VAL A 119 8.64 -5.02 -9.24
CA VAL A 119 7.95 -4.46 -8.06
C VAL A 119 8.95 -3.76 -7.14
N PHE A 120 10.17 -4.30 -7.03
CA PHE A 120 11.26 -3.67 -6.31
C PHE A 120 11.69 -2.34 -6.94
N ASP A 121 11.78 -2.26 -8.27
CA ASP A 121 12.08 -1.00 -8.96
C ASP A 121 11.00 0.06 -8.71
N VAL A 122 9.72 -0.33 -8.69
CA VAL A 122 8.62 0.59 -8.36
C VAL A 122 8.75 1.13 -6.94
N ILE A 123 8.97 0.25 -5.96
CA ILE A 123 9.12 0.63 -4.54
C ILE A 123 10.39 1.45 -4.32
N LEU A 124 11.51 1.09 -4.96
CA LEU A 124 12.78 1.83 -4.90
C LEU A 124 12.63 3.23 -5.47
N ASN A 125 12.03 3.36 -6.65
CA ASN A 125 11.79 4.66 -7.27
C ASN A 125 10.87 5.54 -6.43
N ALA A 126 9.88 4.95 -5.75
CA ALA A 126 9.02 5.67 -4.82
C ALA A 126 9.80 6.15 -3.58
N ALA A 127 10.54 5.26 -2.92
CA ALA A 127 11.33 5.58 -1.73
C ALA A 127 12.39 6.65 -2.02
N LEU A 128 13.08 6.59 -3.16
CA LEU A 128 14.06 7.60 -3.56
C LEU A 128 13.44 8.98 -3.85
N LYS A 129 12.19 9.02 -4.36
CA LYS A 129 11.45 10.27 -4.54
C LYS A 129 11.08 10.92 -3.20
N GLU A 130 10.66 10.12 -2.22
CA GLU A 130 10.38 10.62 -0.86
C GLU A 130 11.66 11.03 -0.12
N ARG A 131 12.80 10.39 -0.43
CA ARG A 131 14.13 10.70 0.10
C ARG A 131 14.84 11.88 -0.57
N ALA A 132 14.20 12.61 -1.48
CA ALA A 132 14.78 13.84 -2.02
C ALA A 132 14.36 15.04 -1.16
N PRO A 133 15.15 15.45 -0.13
CA PRO A 133 15.04 16.80 0.37
C PRO A 133 15.63 17.75 -0.67
N VAL A 134 15.01 18.93 -0.76
CA VAL A 134 15.63 20.17 -1.22
C VAL A 134 17.13 20.19 -0.91
N GLY A 135 17.96 20.30 -1.94
CA GLY A 135 19.35 20.75 -1.82
C GLY A 135 20.34 19.79 -1.16
N LEU A 136 20.95 18.91 -1.95
CA LEU A 136 22.40 18.76 -1.88
C LEU A 136 22.95 19.24 -3.20
N ALA A 137 23.12 20.56 -3.25
CA ALA A 137 23.90 21.21 -4.27
C ALA A 137 25.26 20.51 -4.39
N SER A 138 25.64 20.27 -5.64
CA SER A 138 27.00 20.01 -6.07
C SER A 138 28.01 20.79 -5.24
N THR A 139 28.88 20.10 -4.52
CA THR A 139 30.30 20.50 -4.42
C THR A 139 31.15 19.25 -4.37
N VAL A 140 31.45 18.77 -5.57
CA VAL A 140 32.69 18.07 -5.88
C VAL A 140 33.85 19.07 -5.73
N GLN A 141 34.93 18.63 -5.09
CA GLN A 141 36.31 19.15 -5.10
C GLN A 141 36.66 20.45 -4.33
N ALA A 142 37.53 20.35 -3.32
CA ALA A 142 38.99 20.57 -3.46
C ALA A 142 39.72 20.26 -2.12
N PRO A 143 40.97 19.76 -2.15
CA PRO A 143 41.71 19.35 -0.96
C PRO A 143 42.36 20.55 -0.23
N ALA A 144 42.69 20.33 1.05
CA ALA A 144 43.24 21.29 2.01
C ALA A 144 44.51 22.03 1.53
N PRO A 145 44.76 23.27 2.02
CA PRO A 145 46.12 23.77 2.09
C PRO A 145 46.76 23.35 3.42
N ASP A 146 47.87 22.64 3.28
CA ASP A 146 48.93 22.47 4.27
C ASP A 146 49.38 23.83 4.85
N ARG A 147 49.53 23.89 6.18
CA ARG A 147 50.36 24.89 6.86
C ARG A 147 51.00 24.27 8.10
N SER A 148 52.20 23.72 7.88
CA SER A 148 53.45 24.05 8.59
C SER A 148 53.32 24.81 9.91
#